data_AF-A0A432JRT3-F1
#
_entry.id   AF-A0A432JRT3-F1
#
_cell.length_a   1.000
_cell.length_b   1.000
_cell.length_c   1.000
_cell.angle_alpha   90.00
_cell.angle_beta   90.00
_cell.angle_gamma   90.00
#
_symmetry.space_group_name_H-M   'P 1'
#
loop_
_entity.id
_entity.type
_entity.pdbx_description
1 polymer ?
#
loop_
_entity_poly.entity_id
_entity_poly.type
_entity_poly.pdbx_seq_one_letter_code
_entity_poly.pdbx_strand_id
1 'polypeptide(L)'
;MGDIVGKSSVIIIIILVALVVGVIFLPQLGQFTLRFGAETLTVVDTSAQRTPDSDGTIDLKMITILGREGIPAILDPVFARQGAESNMEPAERVIGVSINGESRAYPINLMSRHEIVNDTVGGKAIAVT
;
A
#
# COMPACT_ATOMS: atom_id res chain seq x y z
N MET A 1 -48.46 18.77 39.52
CA MET A 1 -48.41 18.59 38.04
C MET A 1 -47.56 19.73 37.48
N GLY A 2 -46.22 19.67 37.57
CA GLY A 2 -45.38 20.85 37.28
C GLY A 2 -43.91 20.57 36.88
N ASP A 3 -43.35 19.41 37.23
CA ASP A 3 -41.90 19.16 37.06
C ASP A 3 -41.51 18.50 35.72
N ILE A 4 -42.48 18.09 34.90
CA ILE A 4 -42.22 17.36 33.65
C ILE A 4 -41.87 18.33 32.51
N VAL A 5 -42.45 19.54 32.52
CA VAL A 5 -42.22 20.55 31.46
C VAL A 5 -40.80 21.13 31.55
N GLY A 6 -40.29 21.38 32.75
CA GLY A 6 -38.93 21.90 32.96
C GLY A 6 -37.83 20.91 32.55
N LYS A 7 -37.98 19.62 32.90
CA LYS A 7 -36.98 18.58 32.54
C LYS A 7 -36.94 18.28 31.05
N SER A 8 -38.10 18.25 30.38
CA SER A 8 -38.17 18.02 28.93
C SER A 8 -37.56 19.16 28.12
N SER A 9 -37.76 20.42 28.54
CA SER A 9 -37.11 21.56 27.90
C SER A 9 -35.58 21.52 28.01
N VAL A 10 -35.04 21.09 29.16
CA VAL A 10 -33.58 20.92 29.33
C VAL A 10 -33.04 19.81 28.43
N ILE A 11 -33.74 18.69 28.30
CA ILE A 11 -33.33 17.58 27.41
C ILE A 11 -33.31 18.04 25.95
N ILE A 12 -34.33 18.78 25.51
CA ILE A 12 -34.40 19.30 24.14
C ILE A 12 -33.22 20.25 23.87
N ILE A 13 -32.88 21.13 24.81
CA ILE A 13 -31.75 22.05 24.68
C ILE A 13 -30.42 21.27 24.58
N ILE A 14 -30.23 20.25 25.41
CA ILE A 14 -29.01 19.41 25.36
C ILE A 14 -28.88 18.70 24.00
N ILE A 15 -29.98 18.15 23.48
CA ILE A 15 -29.98 17.49 22.16
C ILE A 15 -29.68 18.50 21.05
N LEU A 16 -30.27 19.70 21.10
CA LEU A 16 -29.99 20.76 20.13
C LEU A 16 -28.52 21.19 20.17
N VAL A 17 -27.96 21.39 21.36
CA VAL A 17 -26.55 21.74 21.52
C VAL A 17 -25.65 20.61 21.01
N ALA A 18 -25.94 19.35 21.36
CA ALA A 18 -25.18 18.20 20.88
C ALA A 18 -25.26 18.05 19.35
N LEU A 19 -26.41 18.35 18.75
CA LEU A 19 -26.60 18.31 17.29
C LEU A 19 -25.83 19.44 16.60
N VAL A 20 -25.86 20.66 17.13
CA VAL A 20 -25.06 21.79 16.62
C VAL A 20 -23.57 21.50 16.71
N VAL A 21 -23.10 21.00 17.85
CA VAL A 21 -21.71 20.54 18.03
C VAL A 21 -21.40 19.44 17.01
N GLY A 22 -22.26 18.42 16.90
CA GLY A 22 -22.12 17.35 15.91
C GLY A 22 -21.94 17.90 14.48
N VAL A 23 -22.76 18.85 14.04
CA VAL A 23 -22.67 19.47 12.71
C VAL A 23 -21.39 20.27 12.51
N ILE A 24 -20.90 20.96 13.54
CA ILE A 24 -19.63 21.71 13.50
C ILE A 24 -18.42 20.77 13.38
N PHE A 25 -18.45 19.63 14.07
CA PHE A 25 -17.36 18.66 14.11
C PHE A 25 -17.45 17.56 13.03
N LEU A 26 -18.61 17.33 12.42
CA LEU A 26 -18.83 16.41 11.30
C LEU A 26 -17.87 16.62 10.11
N PRO A 27 -17.62 17.84 9.61
CA PRO A 27 -16.71 18.05 8.49
C PRO A 27 -15.24 17.75 8.82
N GLN A 28 -14.87 17.64 10.10
CA GLN A 28 -13.49 17.32 10.51
C GLN A 28 -13.18 15.81 10.39
N LEU A 29 -14.19 14.93 10.49
CA LEU A 29 -13.99 13.48 10.27
C LEU A 29 -13.84 13.12 8.79
N GLY A 30 -14.29 13.99 7.87
CA GLY A 30 -14.28 13.75 6.42
C GLY A 30 -12.93 13.91 5.72
N GLN A 31 -11.88 14.36 6.43
CA GLN A 31 -10.53 14.49 5.85
C GLN A 31 -9.68 13.22 5.91
N PHE A 32 -10.29 12.05 6.21
CA PHE A 32 -9.65 10.75 5.98
C PHE A 32 -9.61 10.42 4.47
N THR A 33 -9.16 11.36 3.65
CA THR A 33 -8.91 11.13 2.24
C THR A 33 -7.47 10.73 2.07
N LEU A 34 -7.24 9.64 1.34
CA LEU A 34 -5.93 9.13 0.97
C LEU A 34 -5.10 10.26 0.35
N ARG A 35 -4.18 10.83 1.13
CA ARG A 35 -3.22 11.82 0.64
C ARG A 35 -2.13 11.07 -0.12
N PHE A 36 -2.38 10.79 -1.40
CA PHE A 36 -1.30 10.38 -2.29
C PHE A 36 -0.26 11.50 -2.32
N GLY A 37 0.98 11.17 -1.97
CA GLY A 37 2.09 12.10 -2.06
C GLY A 37 2.26 12.50 -3.53
N ALA A 38 2.10 13.78 -3.83
CA ALA A 38 2.40 14.32 -5.15
C ALA A 38 3.48 15.38 -4.98
N GLU A 39 4.63 15.16 -5.60
CA GLU A 39 5.78 16.06 -5.57
C GLU A 39 6.11 16.47 -7.00
N THR A 40 6.23 17.78 -7.23
CA THR A 40 6.70 18.30 -8.51
C THR A 40 8.20 18.44 -8.42
N LEU A 41 8.91 17.69 -9.26
CA LEU A 41 10.36 17.79 -9.40
C LEU A 41 10.72 18.43 -10.74
N THR A 42 11.50 19.48 -10.65
CA THR A 42 12.11 20.17 -11.78
C THR A 42 13.39 19.41 -12.16
N VAL A 43 13.37 18.69 -13.28
CA VAL A 43 14.45 17.82 -13.74
C VAL A 43 15.05 18.36 -15.03
N VAL A 44 16.38 18.28 -15.17
CA VAL A 44 17.06 18.66 -16.41
C VAL A 44 16.60 17.75 -17.55
N ASP A 45 16.04 18.35 -18.59
CA ASP A 45 15.65 17.65 -19.80
C ASP A 45 16.91 17.23 -20.57
N THR A 46 17.20 15.93 -20.46
CA THR A 46 18.30 15.25 -21.16
C THR A 46 17.80 14.55 -22.44
N SER A 47 16.52 14.70 -22.78
CA SER A 47 15.97 14.13 -24.00
C SER A 47 16.44 14.90 -25.24
N ALA A 48 16.50 14.20 -26.38
CA ALA A 48 16.79 14.83 -27.67
C ALA A 48 15.63 15.71 -28.19
N GLN A 49 14.52 15.81 -27.44
CA GLN A 49 13.29 16.52 -27.81
C GLN A 49 13.19 17.91 -27.15
N ARG A 50 14.32 18.47 -26.72
CA ARG A 50 14.38 19.81 -26.13
C ARG A 50 13.74 20.83 -27.09
N THR A 51 12.74 21.55 -26.61
CA THR A 51 12.21 22.68 -27.38
C THR A 51 13.28 23.79 -27.40
N PRO A 52 13.54 24.44 -28.55
CA PRO A 52 14.63 25.43 -28.68
C PRO A 52 14.55 26.63 -27.72
N ASP A 53 13.37 26.86 -27.13
CA ASP A 53 13.07 27.97 -26.22
C ASP A 53 12.89 27.54 -24.76
N SER A 54 13.15 26.27 -24.44
CA SER A 54 13.15 25.79 -23.04
C SER A 54 14.48 26.11 -22.37
N ASP A 55 14.43 26.41 -21.07
CA ASP A 55 15.61 26.57 -20.22
C ASP A 55 16.38 25.24 -19.98
N GLY A 56 15.96 24.17 -20.66
CA GLY A 56 16.51 22.84 -20.55
C GLY A 56 15.97 22.05 -19.37
N THR A 57 14.87 22.48 -18.75
CA THR A 57 14.27 21.84 -17.57
C THR A 57 12.80 21.49 -17.81
N ILE A 58 12.35 20.38 -17.22
CA ILE A 58 10.96 19.93 -17.23
C ILE A 58 10.44 19.72 -15.82
N ASP A 59 9.22 20.19 -15.57
CA ASP A 59 8.51 19.94 -14.33
C ASP A 59 7.73 18.63 -14.42
N LEU A 60 8.19 17.64 -13.68
CA LEU A 60 7.55 16.34 -13.59
C LEU A 60 6.76 16.24 -12.29
N LYS A 61 5.47 15.92 -12.40
CA LYS A 61 4.64 15.59 -11.25
C LYS A 61 4.75 14.10 -10.95
N MET A 62 5.53 13.74 -9.94
CA MET A 62 5.57 12.37 -9.45
C MET A 62 4.42 12.13 -8.49
N ILE A 63 3.66 11.07 -8.74
CA ILE A 63 2.53 10.65 -7.90
C ILE A 63 2.92 9.31 -7.25
N THR A 64 3.07 9.32 -5.93
CA THR A 64 3.39 8.14 -5.14
C THR A 64 2.10 7.36 -4.86
N ILE A 65 1.90 6.25 -5.57
CA ILE A 65 0.72 5.39 -5.42
C ILE A 65 0.89 4.43 -4.23
N LEU A 66 2.08 3.84 -4.12
CA LEU A 66 2.47 3.00 -3.00
C LEU A 66 3.45 3.78 -2.12
N GLY A 67 3.22 3.76 -0.81
CA GLY A 67 4.18 4.32 0.14
C GLY A 67 5.55 3.63 0.03
N ARG A 68 6.55 4.21 0.70
CA ARG A 68 7.85 3.54 0.89
C ARG A 68 7.61 2.13 1.46
N GLU A 69 8.29 1.13 0.91
CA GLU A 69 8.09 -0.30 1.24
C GLU A 69 6.72 -0.89 0.87
N GLY A 70 5.99 -0.29 -0.09
CA GLY A 70 4.66 -0.76 -0.49
C GLY A 70 4.62 -2.13 -1.20
N ILE A 71 5.77 -2.67 -1.59
CA ILE A 71 5.96 -4.03 -2.12
C ILE A 71 7.15 -4.64 -1.37
N PRO A 72 6.93 -5.26 -0.20
CA PRO A 72 8.03 -5.71 0.64
C PRO A 72 8.65 -6.99 0.10
N ALA A 73 9.98 -7.07 0.15
CA ALA A 73 10.71 -8.30 -0.14
C ALA A 73 10.51 -9.34 0.97
N ILE A 74 10.61 -10.63 0.61
CA ILE A 74 10.69 -11.72 1.59
C ILE A 74 12.15 -11.99 1.87
N LEU A 75 12.56 -11.80 3.12
CA LEU A 75 13.96 -11.89 3.54
C LEU A 75 14.32 -13.24 4.20
N ASP A 76 13.33 -13.92 4.75
CA ASP A 76 13.46 -15.23 5.41
C ASP A 76 12.26 -16.11 4.99
N PRO A 77 12.36 -16.79 3.82
CA PRO A 77 11.24 -17.54 3.27
C PRO A 77 10.98 -18.82 4.06
N VAL A 78 9.71 -19.05 4.40
CA VAL A 78 9.26 -20.29 5.04
C VAL A 78 8.57 -21.16 4.00
N PHE A 79 9.10 -22.36 3.80
CA PHE A 79 8.55 -23.33 2.86
C PHE A 79 7.62 -24.31 3.56
N ALA A 80 6.48 -24.61 2.92
CA ALA A 80 5.58 -25.66 3.36
C ALA A 80 6.29 -27.03 3.29
N ARG A 81 6.18 -27.83 4.35
CA ARG A 81 6.74 -29.19 4.40
C ARG A 81 5.83 -30.22 3.75
N GLN A 82 4.51 -30.05 3.87
CA GLN A 82 3.44 -30.85 3.28
C GLN A 82 2.19 -29.95 3.12
N GLY A 83 1.27 -30.27 2.21
CA GLY A 83 0.01 -29.54 2.10
C GLY A 83 0.08 -28.24 1.28
N ALA A 84 1.21 -27.96 0.61
CA ALA A 84 1.34 -26.78 -0.26
C ALA A 84 0.27 -26.78 -1.36
N GLU A 85 -0.03 -27.97 -1.89
CA GLU A 85 -1.03 -28.22 -2.92
C GLU A 85 -2.43 -27.74 -2.56
N SER A 86 -2.78 -27.65 -1.27
CA SER A 86 -4.09 -27.15 -0.84
C SER A 86 -4.25 -25.63 -1.01
N ASN A 87 -3.14 -24.90 -1.07
CA ASN A 87 -3.10 -23.45 -1.26
C ASN A 87 -2.66 -23.05 -2.67
N MET A 88 -2.54 -24.02 -3.57
CA MET A 88 -2.05 -23.83 -4.93
C MET A 88 -3.09 -24.23 -5.95
N GLU A 89 -3.12 -23.53 -7.08
CA GLU A 89 -3.92 -23.97 -8.22
C GLU A 89 -3.23 -25.15 -8.93
N PRO A 90 -3.97 -26.13 -9.50
CA PRO A 90 -3.37 -27.31 -10.12
C PRO A 90 -2.36 -27.02 -11.24
N ALA A 91 -2.47 -25.87 -11.90
CA ALA A 91 -1.57 -25.43 -12.98
C ALA A 91 -0.85 -24.11 -12.62
N GLU A 92 -0.68 -23.86 -11.32
CA GLU A 92 -0.01 -22.65 -10.85
C GLU A 92 1.45 -22.61 -11.33
N ARG A 93 1.83 -21.46 -11.90
CA ARG A 93 3.19 -21.25 -12.38
C ARG A 93 4.11 -20.90 -11.22
N VAL A 94 5.31 -21.46 -11.25
CA VAL A 94 6.36 -21.23 -10.27
C VAL A 94 7.68 -20.92 -10.97
N ILE A 95 8.54 -20.17 -10.30
CA ILE A 95 9.97 -20.15 -10.60
C ILE A 95 10.59 -21.34 -9.84
N GLY A 96 11.16 -22.29 -10.57
CA GLY A 96 11.86 -23.43 -9.97
C GLY A 96 13.35 -23.15 -9.86
N VAL A 97 13.94 -23.37 -8.68
CA VAL A 97 15.39 -23.25 -8.46
C VAL A 97 15.91 -24.57 -7.93
N SER A 98 16.95 -25.12 -8.56
CA SER A 98 17.65 -26.32 -8.08
C SER A 98 19.15 -26.07 -8.06
N ILE A 99 19.76 -26.12 -6.87
CA ILE A 99 21.18 -25.87 -6.64
C ILE A 99 21.69 -26.89 -5.65
N ASN A 100 22.80 -27.56 -5.97
CA ASN A 100 23.45 -28.55 -5.10
C ASN A 100 22.51 -29.64 -4.53
N GLY A 101 21.51 -30.05 -5.32
CA GLY A 101 20.53 -31.08 -4.93
C GLY A 101 19.36 -30.56 -4.07
N GLU A 102 19.37 -29.30 -3.66
CA GLU A 102 18.22 -28.65 -3.03
C GLU A 102 17.36 -27.97 -4.09
N SER A 103 16.04 -28.25 -4.06
CA SER A 103 15.08 -27.69 -5.00
C SER A 103 13.98 -26.91 -4.27
N ARG A 104 13.70 -25.70 -4.73
CA ARG A 104 12.64 -24.80 -4.24
C ARG A 104 11.74 -24.36 -5.39
N ALA A 105 10.49 -24.06 -5.08
CA ALA A 105 9.52 -23.50 -6.01
C ALA A 105 8.93 -22.22 -5.41
N TYR A 106 8.89 -21.16 -6.22
CA TYR A 106 8.40 -19.84 -5.84
C TYR A 106 7.20 -19.48 -6.71
N PRO A 107 5.97 -19.51 -6.19
CA PRO A 107 4.76 -19.20 -6.94
C PRO A 107 4.75 -17.78 -7.51
N ILE A 108 4.38 -17.64 -8.78
CA ILE A 108 4.37 -16.33 -9.47
C ILE A 108 3.36 -15.36 -8.82
N ASN A 109 2.25 -15.87 -8.30
CA ASN A 109 1.25 -15.05 -7.60
C ASN A 109 1.79 -14.42 -6.30
N LEU A 110 2.75 -15.08 -5.65
CA LEU A 110 3.43 -14.62 -4.45
C LEU A 110 4.52 -13.63 -4.85
N MET A 111 5.34 -13.97 -5.86
CA MET A 111 6.35 -13.07 -6.42
C MET A 111 5.74 -11.75 -6.92
N SER A 112 4.53 -11.78 -7.49
CA SER A 112 3.84 -10.57 -7.96
C SER A 112 3.51 -9.57 -6.84
N ARG A 113 3.44 -10.03 -5.58
CA ARG A 113 3.23 -9.19 -4.39
C ARG A 113 4.52 -8.92 -3.62
N HIS A 114 5.53 -9.74 -3.88
CA HIS A 114 6.82 -9.77 -3.21
C HIS A 114 7.90 -9.92 -4.27
N GLU A 115 8.15 -8.82 -4.98
CA GLU A 115 8.99 -8.76 -6.19
C GLU A 115 10.37 -9.40 -6.01
N ILE A 116 10.87 -9.47 -4.78
CA ILE A 116 12.13 -10.12 -4.43
C ILE A 116 11.93 -11.10 -3.26
N VAL A 117 12.49 -12.30 -3.42
CA VAL A 117 12.71 -13.26 -2.33
C VAL A 117 14.21 -13.51 -2.19
N ASN A 118 14.78 -13.19 -1.03
CA ASN A 118 16.15 -13.53 -0.68
C ASN A 118 16.14 -14.90 0.01
N ASP A 119 16.80 -15.89 -0.58
CA ASP A 119 16.89 -17.25 -0.04
C ASP A 119 18.33 -17.77 -0.09
N THR A 120 18.59 -18.87 0.61
CA THR A 120 19.79 -19.68 0.46
C THR A 120 19.41 -21.09 0.05
N VAL A 121 19.69 -21.45 -1.20
CA VAL A 121 19.37 -22.77 -1.77
C VAL A 121 20.66 -23.53 -2.04
N GLY A 122 20.79 -24.74 -1.49
CA GLY A 122 21.98 -25.57 -1.66
C GLY A 122 23.25 -24.90 -1.12
N GLY A 123 23.11 -24.06 -0.08
CA GLY A 123 24.20 -23.26 0.49
C GLY A 123 24.60 -22.02 -0.32
N LYS A 124 23.87 -21.66 -1.38
CA LYS A 124 24.13 -20.47 -2.20
C LYS A 124 23.05 -19.41 -1.96
N ALA A 125 23.47 -18.20 -1.58
CA ALA A 125 22.59 -17.05 -1.49
C ALA A 125 22.08 -16.66 -2.88
N ILE A 126 20.77 -16.47 -3.01
CA ILE A 126 20.08 -16.08 -4.24
C ILE A 126 19.05 -14.98 -3.96
N ALA A 127 18.75 -14.19 -4.99
CA ALA A 127 17.58 -13.32 -5.06
C ALA A 127 16.72 -13.81 -6.23
N VAL A 128 15.47 -14.17 -5.95
CA VAL A 128 14.49 -14.59 -6.96
C VAL A 128 13.69 -13.36 -7.39
N THR A 129 13.49 -13.17 -8.70
CA THR A 129 12.78 -12.05 -9.33
C THR A 129 12.08 -12.48 -10.62
#